data_AF-A0A6J7BYE9-F1
#
_entry.id   AF-A0A6J7BYE9-F1
#
_cell.length_a   1.000
_cell.length_b   1.000
_cell.length_c   1.000
_cell.angle_alpha   90.00
_cell.angle_beta   90.00
_cell.angle_gamma   90.00
#
_symmetry.space_group_name_H-M   'P 1'
#
loop_
_entity.id
_entity.type
_entity.pdbx_description
1 polymer ?
#
loop_
_entity_poly.entity_id
_entity_poly.type
_entity_poly.pdbx_seq_one_letter_code
_entity_poly.pdbx_strand_id
1 'polypeptide(L)' 'MADESGVLAAISNEFAKHDVSIQAVRQDGEGDAAILIIRTHQAPESRLRATVEALESMSAVREVLGVMRVEGAGA' A
#
# COMPACT_ATOMS: atom_id res chain seq x y z
N MET A 1 -9.69 4.21 1.73
CA MET A 1 -10.34 2.91 1.43
C MET A 1 -11.60 2.76 2.25
N ALA A 2 -12.56 1.94 1.81
CA ALA A 2 -13.76 1.65 2.61
C ALA A 2 -13.38 0.91 3.91
N ASP A 3 -14.01 1.24 5.02
CA ASP A 3 -13.84 0.52 6.30
C ASP A 3 -14.60 -0.81 6.28
N GLU A 4 -14.13 -1.72 5.42
CA GLU A 4 -14.69 -3.05 5.26
C GLU A 4 -13.68 -4.10 5.74
N SER A 5 -14.20 -5.12 6.45
CA SER A 5 -13.38 -6.25 6.89
C SER A 5 -12.72 -6.93 5.69
N GLY A 6 -11.40 -7.08 5.74
CA GLY A 6 -10.61 -7.76 4.70
C GLY A 6 -9.92 -6.86 3.68
N VAL A 7 -10.19 -5.55 3.66
CA VAL A 7 -9.50 -4.64 2.72
C VAL A 7 -8.00 -4.60 2.97
N LEU A 8 -7.56 -4.56 4.23
CA LEU A 8 -6.14 -4.62 4.57
C LEU A 8 -5.48 -5.92 4.11
N ALA A 9 -6.19 -7.05 4.20
CA ALA A 9 -5.70 -8.34 3.72
C ALA A 9 -5.57 -8.36 2.19
N ALA A 10 -6.56 -7.80 1.49
CA ALA A 10 -6.52 -7.67 0.02
C ALA A 10 -5.33 -6.81 -0.44
N ILE A 11 -5.10 -5.66 0.23
CA ILE A 11 -3.97 -4.79 -0.05
C ILE A 11 -2.65 -5.52 0.22
N SER A 12 -2.51 -6.15 1.38
CA SER A 12 -1.30 -6.92 1.73
C SER A 12 -0.99 -8.03 0.70
N ASN A 13 -2.03 -8.72 0.22
CA ASN A 13 -1.89 -9.73 -0.82
C ASN A 13 -1.43 -9.12 -2.15
N GLU A 14 -1.87 -7.91 -2.50
CA GLU A 14 -1.43 -7.25 -3.72
C GLU A 14 0.08 -6.95 -3.68
N PHE A 15 0.59 -6.44 -2.55
CA PHE A 15 2.04 -6.28 -2.34
C PHE A 15 2.80 -7.60 -2.50
N ALA A 16 2.28 -8.70 -1.95
CA ALA A 16 2.91 -10.02 -2.05
C ALA A 16 2.96 -10.55 -3.50
N LYS A 17 1.91 -10.33 -4.32
CA LYS A 17 1.89 -10.76 -5.73
C LYS A 17 3.00 -10.12 -6.56
N HIS A 18 3.38 -8.89 -6.23
CA HIS A 18 4.43 -8.15 -6.92
C HIS A 18 5.81 -8.30 -6.28
N ASP A 19 5.99 -9.24 -5.33
CA ASP A 19 7.25 -9.47 -4.63
C ASP A 19 7.78 -8.20 -3.93
N VAL A 20 6.87 -7.47 -3.27
CA VAL A 20 7.16 -6.27 -2.47
C VAL A 20 6.79 -6.52 -1.00
N SER A 21 7.80 -6.58 -0.13
CA SER A 21 7.59 -6.79 1.30
C SER A 21 7.19 -5.51 2.02
N ILE A 22 6.09 -5.55 2.75
CA ILE A 22 5.66 -4.46 3.65
C ILE A 22 6.57 -4.44 4.89
N GLN A 23 7.09 -3.26 5.24
CA GLN A 23 7.85 -3.01 6.47
C GLN A 23 6.94 -2.55 7.60
N ALA A 24 5.99 -1.67 7.30
CA ALA A 24 5.05 -1.16 8.28
C ALA A 24 3.76 -0.70 7.58
N VAL A 25 2.64 -0.84 8.28
CA VAL A 25 1.36 -0.27 7.89
C VAL A 25 0.90 0.62 9.03
N ARG A 26 0.47 1.83 8.69
CA ARG A 26 -0.26 2.71 9.60
C ARG A 26 -1.61 3.00 8.98
N GLN A 27 -2.66 2.81 9.77
CA GLN A 27 -4.03 3.14 9.40
C GLN A 27 -4.48 4.33 10.25
N ASP A 28 -4.86 5.42 9.60
CA ASP A 28 -5.47 6.57 10.25
C ASP A 28 -6.90 6.74 9.70
N GLY A 29 -7.91 6.84 10.58
CA GLY A 29 -9.31 7.05 10.19
C GLY A 29 -10.30 6.71 11.31
N GLU A 30 -11.45 7.40 11.31
CA GLU A 30 -12.64 7.10 12.13
C GLU A 30 -13.85 7.04 11.19
N GLY A 31 -14.69 6.01 11.30
CA GLY A 31 -15.90 5.82 10.48
C GLY A 31 -15.63 5.08 9.15
N ASP A 32 -16.45 5.33 8.12
CA ASP A 32 -16.52 4.51 6.89
C ASP A 32 -15.31 4.61 5.94
N ALA A 33 -14.29 5.39 6.30
CA ALA A 33 -13.11 5.60 5.47
C ALA A 33 -11.82 5.58 6.29
N ALA A 34 -10.84 4.83 5.77
CA ALA A 34 -9.50 4.75 6.33
C ALA A 34 -8.43 5.23 5.33
N ILE A 35 -7.39 5.86 5.85
CA ILE A 35 -6.15 6.19 5.14
C ILE A 35 -5.11 5.16 5.55
N LEU A 36 -4.47 4.51 4.57
CA LEU A 36 -3.31 3.67 4.81
C LEU A 36 -2.03 4.36 4.37
N ILE A 37 -1.06 4.35 5.27
CA ILE A 37 0.33 4.70 4.99
C ILE A 37 1.13 3.41 5.05
N ILE A 38 1.68 3.00 3.92
CA ILE A 38 2.42 1.75 3.78
C ILE A 38 3.89 2.07 3.52
N ARG A 39 4.78 1.55 4.36
CA ARG A 39 6.22 1.55 4.13
C ARG A 39 6.63 0.17 3.66
N THR A 40 7.41 0.09 2.60
CA THR A 40 7.97 -1.17 2.08
C THR A 40 9.45 -1.30 2.43
N HIS A 41 9.97 -2.51 2.40
CA HIS A 41 11.40 -2.73 2.24
C HIS A 41 11.86 -2.30 0.84
N GLN A 42 13.17 -2.30 0.62
CA GLN A 42 13.74 -2.02 -0.69
C GLN A 42 13.26 -3.05 -1.71
N ALA A 43 12.72 -2.56 -2.83
CA ALA A 43 12.28 -3.36 -3.96
C ALA A 43 12.62 -2.63 -5.28
N PRO A 44 12.75 -3.36 -6.40
CA PRO A 44 12.88 -2.75 -7.72
C PRO A 44 11.74 -1.76 -8.02
N GLU A 45 12.09 -0.62 -8.60
CA GLU A 45 11.13 0.43 -8.99
C GLU A 45 9.98 -0.12 -9.86
N SER A 46 10.30 -1.04 -10.78
CA SER A 46 9.30 -1.66 -11.64
C SER A 46 8.23 -2.44 -10.88
N ARG A 47 8.60 -3.09 -9.76
CA ARG A 47 7.67 -3.81 -8.90
C ARG A 47 6.82 -2.87 -8.07
N LEU A 48 7.44 -1.85 -7.49
CA LEU A 48 6.71 -0.81 -6.74
C LEU A 48 5.66 -0.13 -7.63
N ARG A 49 6.03 0.23 -8.85
CA ARG A 49 5.10 0.83 -9.82
C ARG A 49 3.96 -0.13 -10.18
N ALA A 50 4.26 -1.39 -10.48
CA ALA A 50 3.23 -2.39 -10.77
C ALA A 50 2.27 -2.61 -9.59
N THR A 51 2.77 -2.60 -8.36
CA THR A 51 1.94 -2.66 -7.15
C THR A 51 1.02 -1.44 -7.06
N VAL A 52 1.54 -0.23 -7.28
CA VAL A 52 0.73 1.00 -7.20
C VAL A 52 -0.37 1.00 -8.25
N GLU A 53 -0.04 0.66 -9.51
CA GLU A 53 -1.02 0.53 -10.59
C GLU A 53 -2.11 -0.50 -10.26
N ALA A 54 -1.73 -1.62 -9.65
CA ALA A 54 -2.69 -2.64 -9.21
C ALA A 54 -3.59 -2.15 -8.07
N LEU A 55 -3.04 -1.43 -7.08
CA LEU A 55 -3.81 -0.85 -5.98
C LEU A 55 -4.82 0.19 -6.48
N GLU A 56 -4.45 1.03 -7.44
CA GLU A 56 -5.36 2.01 -8.07
C GLU A 56 -6.53 1.35 -8.80
N SER A 57 -6.37 0.10 -9.24
CA SER A 57 -7.44 -0.67 -9.89
C SER A 57 -8.38 -1.41 -8.92
N MET A 58 -8.08 -1.43 -7.62
CA MET A 58 -8.90 -2.13 -6.63
C MET A 58 -10.16 -1.33 -6.29
N SER A 59 -11.32 -1.97 -6.36
CA SER A 59 -12.61 -1.33 -6.00
C SER A 59 -12.68 -0.81 -4.55
N ALA A 60 -11.90 -1.40 -3.64
CA ALA A 60 -11.82 -0.97 -2.24
C ALA A 60 -10.92 0.27 -2.03
N VAL A 61 -10.07 0.59 -3.01
CA VAL A 61 -9.15 1.74 -2.97
C VAL A 61 -9.81 2.89 -3.72
N ARG A 62 -10.16 3.95 -2.99
CA ARG A 62 -10.78 5.14 -3.58
C ARG A 62 -9.79 5.95 -4.42
N GLU A 63 -8.58 6.12 -3.89
CA GLU A 63 -7.49 6.84 -4.53
C GLU A 63 -6.16 6.49 -3.85
N VAL A 64 -5.06 6.60 -4.61
CA VAL A 64 -3.70 6.61 -4.07
C VAL A 64 -3.23 8.06 -3.99
N LEU A 65 -3.10 8.59 -2.77
CA LEU A 65 -2.76 10.00 -2.54
C LEU A 65 -1.35 10.38 -3.01
N GLY A 66 -0.43 9.42 -3.03
CA GLY A 66 0.92 9.65 -3.52
C GLY A 66 1.88 8.52 -3.17
N VAL A 67 2.99 8.49 -3.89
CA VAL A 67 4.10 7.56 -3.68
C VAL A 67 5.35 8.39 -3.41
N MET A 68 5.98 8.14 -2.26
CA MET A 68 7.24 8.81 -1.89
C MET A 68 8.35 7.77 -1.81
N ARG A 69 9.42 7.99 -2.56
CA ARG A 69 10.65 7.21 -2.42
C ARG A 69 11.38 7.67 -1.16
N VAL A 70 11.74 6.71 -0.31
CA VAL A 70 12.56 6.96 0.88
C VAL A 70 13.98 6.52 0.58
N GLU A 71 14.93 7.46 0.61
CA GLU A 71 16.37 7.18 0.47
C GLU A 71 17.02 7.21 1.87
N GLY A 72 17.98 6.31 2.14
CA GLY A 72 18.76 6.35 3.39
C GLY A 72 18.22 5.55 4.57
N ALA A 73 17.35 4.55 4.38
CA ALA A 73 16.87 3.66 5.46
C ALA A 73 17.96 2.71 6.04
N GLY A 74 19.23 2.92 5.69
CA GLY A 74 20.40 2.27 6.28
C GLY A 74 21.52 3.29 6.46
N ALA A 75 21.55 3.91 7.64
CA ALA A 75 22.69 4.61 8.21
C ALA A 75 22.73 4.29 9.70
#